data_AF-A0A7C7C240-F1
#
_entry.id   AF-A0A7C7C240-F1
#
_cell.length_a   1.000
_cell.length_b   1.000
_cell.length_c   1.000
_cell.angle_alpha   90.00
_cell.angle_beta   90.00
_cell.angle_gamma   90.00
#
_symmetry.space_group_name_H-M   'P 1'
#
loop_
_entity.id
_entity.type
_entity.pdbx_description
1 polymer ?
#
loop_
_entity_poly.entity_id
_entity_poly.type
_entity_poly.pdbx_seq_one_letter_code
_entity_poly.pdbx_strand_id
1 'polypeptide(L)'
;MKFDALVLEGGSLKCAFSAGILDVMLDANFPEFQYYYGVSSGSMAMSYFIAKQRKNFIKVSRALVENPEFLSYKNTFSEQGLMNLDFLK
;
A
#
# COMPACT_ATOMS: atom_id res chain seq x y z
N MET A 1 6.75 -16.86 -20.37
CA MET A 1 7.88 -16.62 -19.47
C MET A 1 7.32 -16.58 -18.05
N LYS A 2 7.91 -17.28 -17.08
CA LYS A 2 7.40 -17.34 -15.70
C LYS A 2 8.38 -16.52 -14.83
N PHE A 3 7.97 -15.35 -14.35
CA PHE A 3 8.81 -14.56 -13.44
C PHE A 3 8.78 -15.19 -12.06
N ASP A 4 9.94 -15.31 -11.40
CA ASP A 4 10.07 -16.05 -10.15
C ASP A 4 9.42 -15.30 -8.98
N ALA A 5 9.95 -14.15 -8.58
CA ALA A 5 9.43 -13.40 -7.43
C ALA A 5 9.33 -11.89 -7.68
N LEU A 6 8.32 -11.27 -7.06
CA LEU A 6 8.23 -9.83 -6.86
C LEU A 6 8.53 -9.52 -5.38
N VAL A 7 9.56 -8.69 -5.14
CA VAL A 7 9.97 -8.29 -3.78
C VAL A 7 9.80 -6.77 -3.64
N LEU A 8 9.01 -6.34 -2.66
CA LEU A 8 8.71 -4.95 -2.38
C LEU A 8 9.19 -4.54 -0.98
N GLU A 9 10.19 -3.67 -0.95
CA GLU A 9 10.64 -3.04 0.29
C GLU A 9 9.56 -2.10 0.84
N GLY A 10 9.50 -2.00 2.17
CA GLY A 10 8.73 -0.97 2.85
C GLY A 10 9.37 0.42 2.69
N GLY A 11 8.66 1.44 3.14
CA GLY A 11 9.14 2.82 3.00
C GLY A 11 8.14 3.90 3.38
N SER A 12 7.06 3.54 4.09
CA SER A 12 5.93 4.42 4.35
C SER A 12 5.40 5.02 3.04
N LEU A 13 5.21 6.34 2.99
CA LEU A 13 4.74 7.08 1.82
C LEU A 13 5.68 7.00 0.62
N LYS A 14 6.97 6.68 0.81
CA LYS A 14 7.91 6.50 -0.33
C LYS A 14 7.52 5.32 -1.23
N CYS A 15 6.78 4.34 -0.71
CA CYS A 15 6.21 3.26 -1.52
C CYS A 15 5.21 3.75 -2.58
N ALA A 16 4.80 5.02 -2.56
CA ALA A 16 4.02 5.64 -3.64
C ALA A 16 4.69 5.46 -5.01
N PHE A 17 6.03 5.54 -5.08
CA PHE A 17 6.77 5.32 -6.31
C PHE A 17 6.63 3.86 -6.79
N SER A 18 6.90 2.89 -5.91
CA SER A 18 6.75 1.46 -6.23
C SER A 18 5.31 1.11 -6.60
N ALA A 19 4.31 1.65 -5.91
CA ALA A 19 2.91 1.47 -6.25
C ALA A 19 2.57 2.02 -7.65
N GLY A 20 3.18 3.14 -8.06
CA GLY A 20 3.06 3.65 -9.43
C GLY A 20 3.63 2.71 -10.49
N ILE A 21 4.76 2.05 -10.21
CA ILE A 21 5.31 1.00 -11.10
C ILE A 21 4.33 -0.17 -11.21
N LEU A 22 3.74 -0.61 -10.09
CA LEU A 22 2.76 -1.69 -10.08
C LEU A 22 1.47 -1.33 -10.85
N ASP A 23 1.01 -0.08 -10.74
CA ASP A 23 -0.11 0.41 -11.53
C ASP A 23 0.17 0.35 -13.04
N VAL A 24 1.40 0.70 -13.46
CA VAL A 24 1.82 0.56 -14.87
C VAL A 24 1.92 -0.90 -15.30
N MET A 25 2.38 -1.79 -14.41
CA MET A 25 2.38 -3.24 -14.68
C MET A 25 0.97 -3.78 -14.90
N LEU A 26 -0.02 -3.32 -14.11
CA LEU A 26 -1.43 -3.66 -14.33
C LEU A 26 -1.93 -3.16 -15.68
N ASP A 27 -1.65 -1.89 -16.01
CA ASP A 27 -2.06 -1.27 -17.29
C ASP A 27 -1.45 -2.01 -18.50
N ALA A 28 -0.22 -2.52 -18.35
CA ALA A 28 0.49 -3.28 -19.37
C ALA A 28 0.07 -4.77 -19.45
N ASN A 29 -0.85 -5.24 -18.61
CA ASN A 29 -1.17 -6.66 -18.43
C ASN A 29 0.10 -7.51 -18.22
N PHE A 30 1.01 -7.01 -17.37
CA PHE A 30 2.26 -7.70 -17.08
C PHE A 30 1.99 -9.10 -16.48
N PRO A 31 2.73 -10.15 -16.89
CA PRO A 31 2.50 -11.50 -16.40
C PRO A 31 2.70 -11.65 -14.88
N GLU A 32 1.96 -12.56 -14.26
CA GLU A 32 2.07 -12.80 -12.81
C GLU A 32 3.40 -13.47 -12.41
N PHE A 33 3.84 -13.17 -11.20
CA PHE A 33 5.00 -13.77 -10.54
C PHE A 33 4.61 -15.06 -9.79
N GLN A 34 5.57 -15.95 -9.52
CA GLN A 34 5.31 -17.14 -8.69
C GLN A 34 5.21 -16.81 -7.21
N TYR A 35 6.05 -15.89 -6.74
CA TYR A 35 6.14 -15.53 -5.34
C TYR A 35 6.03 -14.01 -5.16
N TYR A 36 5.45 -13.61 -4.04
CA TYR A 36 5.19 -12.22 -3.69
C TYR A 36 5.66 -11.97 -2.26
N TYR A 37 6.68 -11.15 -2.10
CA TYR A 37 7.24 -10.78 -0.80
C TYR A 37 7.15 -9.27 -0.63
N GLY A 38 6.46 -8.81 0.40
CA GLY A 38 6.32 -7.38 0.68
C GLY A 38 6.50 -7.14 2.16
N VAL A 39 7.15 -6.04 2.52
CA VAL A 39 7.34 -5.62 3.92
C VAL A 39 6.62 -4.29 4.17
N SER A 40 5.82 -4.21 5.25
CA SER A 40 5.14 -2.97 5.68
C SER A 40 4.31 -2.33 4.55
N SER A 41 4.56 -1.06 4.20
CA SER A 41 3.90 -0.37 3.07
C SER A 41 4.14 -1.05 1.72
N GLY A 42 5.23 -1.82 1.58
CA GLY A 42 5.46 -2.68 0.41
C GLY A 42 4.43 -3.81 0.33
N SER A 43 4.05 -4.42 1.46
CA SER A 43 2.96 -5.42 1.53
C SER A 43 1.61 -4.82 1.12
N MET A 44 1.35 -3.55 1.47
CA MET A 44 0.13 -2.85 1.08
C MET A 44 0.09 -2.56 -0.42
N ALA A 45 1.19 -2.07 -1.00
CA ALA A 45 1.27 -1.87 -2.46
C ALA A 45 1.09 -3.21 -3.20
N MET A 46 1.69 -4.28 -2.67
CA MET A 46 1.55 -5.64 -3.19
C MET A 46 0.10 -6.14 -3.16
N SER A 47 -0.62 -5.93 -2.06
CA SER A 47 -1.99 -6.42 -1.93
C SER A 47 -2.92 -5.72 -2.92
N TYR A 48 -2.75 -4.42 -3.14
CA TYR A 48 -3.50 -3.70 -4.17
C TYR A 48 -3.16 -4.16 -5.59
N PHE A 49 -1.89 -4.46 -5.87
CA PHE A 49 -1.47 -5.01 -7.16
C PHE A 49 -2.11 -6.38 -7.44
N ILE A 50 -2.01 -7.33 -6.49
CA ILE A 50 -2.60 -8.67 -6.62
C ILE A 50 -4.12 -8.60 -6.75
N ALA A 51 -4.77 -7.71 -5.99
CA ALA A 51 -6.21 -7.47 -6.07
C ALA A 51 -6.65 -6.70 -7.33
N LYS A 52 -5.70 -6.32 -8.21
CA LYS A 52 -5.94 -5.51 -9.42
C LYS A 52 -6.63 -4.17 -9.12
N GLN A 53 -6.36 -3.62 -7.93
CA GLN A 53 -6.91 -2.36 -7.43
C GLN A 53 -5.97 -1.20 -7.76
N ARG A 54 -5.94 -0.85 -9.04
CA ARG A 54 -5.12 0.25 -9.55
C ARG A 54 -5.37 1.56 -8.79
N LYS A 55 -4.31 2.34 -8.54
CA LYS A 55 -4.31 3.65 -7.84
C LYS A 55 -4.71 3.60 -6.35
N ASN A 56 -5.07 2.44 -5.80
CA ASN A 56 -5.65 2.40 -4.45
C ASN A 56 -4.61 2.74 -3.36
N PHE A 57 -3.34 2.38 -3.56
CA PHE A 57 -2.26 2.79 -2.67
C PHE A 57 -2.16 4.31 -2.54
N ILE A 58 -2.18 5.03 -3.67
CA ILE A 58 -2.11 6.50 -3.69
C ILE A 58 -3.37 7.10 -3.09
N LYS A 59 -4.54 6.55 -3.38
CA LYS A 59 -5.81 7.02 -2.80
C LYS A 59 -5.77 6.97 -1.27
N VAL A 60 -5.38 5.83 -0.70
CA VAL A 60 -5.27 5.67 0.76
C VAL A 60 -4.14 6.55 1.33
N SER A 61 -2.99 6.60 0.68
CA SER A 61 -1.86 7.44 1.11
C SER A 61 -2.22 8.93 1.12
N ARG A 62 -3.00 9.39 0.13
CA ARG A 62 -3.50 10.77 0.05
C ARG A 62 -4.48 11.06 1.17
N ALA A 63 -5.47 10.18 1.37
CA ALA A 63 -6.43 10.32 2.48
C ALA A 63 -5.73 10.36 3.85
N LEU A 64 -4.65 9.59 3.99
CA LEU A 64 -3.80 9.55 5.19
C LEU A 64 -3.05 10.87 5.43
N VAL A 65 -2.47 11.47 4.38
CA VAL A 65 -1.68 12.70 4.48
C VAL A 65 -2.55 13.95 4.56
N GLU A 66 -3.67 13.96 3.83
CA GLU A 66 -4.61 15.09 3.77
C GLU A 66 -5.50 15.18 5.02
N ASN A 67 -5.56 14.11 5.84
CA ASN A 67 -6.32 14.09 7.08
C ASN A 67 -5.38 14.15 8.32
N PRO A 68 -5.17 15.34 8.92
CA PRO A 68 -4.28 15.49 10.08
C PRO A 68 -4.73 14.72 11.34
N GLU A 69 -6.00 14.29 11.41
CA GLU A 69 -6.52 13.46 12.50
C GLU A 69 -6.24 11.95 12.30
N PHE A 70 -5.90 11.52 11.09
CA PHE A 70 -5.69 10.10 10.77
C PHE A 70 -4.30 9.59 11.19
N LEU A 71 -3.28 10.45 11.20
CA LEU A 71 -1.93 10.17 11.73
C LEU A 71 -1.67 10.92 13.04
N SER A 72 -2.53 10.77 14.04
CA SER A 72 -2.15 11.14 15.40
C SER A 72 -1.22 10.07 16.00
N TYR A 73 0.07 10.11 15.66
CA TYR A 73 1.11 9.38 16.40
C TYR A 73 1.10 9.73 17.91
N LYS A 74 0.47 10.86 18.29
CA LYS A 74 0.25 11.27 19.69
C LYS A 74 -0.70 10.35 20.45
N ASN A 75 -1.56 9.60 19.77
CA ASN A 75 -2.53 8.71 20.40
C ASN A 75 -2.06 7.24 20.47
N THR A 76 -0.86 6.94 19.96
CA THR A 76 -0.27 5.58 19.98
C THR A 76 -0.10 5.00 21.39
N PHE A 77 -0.04 5.86 22.42
CA PHE A 77 0.00 5.46 23.83
C PHE A 77 -1.27 5.82 24.61
N SER A 78 -2.33 6.26 23.93
CA SER A 78 -3.64 6.52 24.53
C SER A 78 -4.59 5.34 24.26
N GLU A 79 -5.63 5.18 25.09
CA GLU A 79 -6.60 4.07 25.02
C GLU A 79 -7.33 3.91 23.67
N GLN A 80 -7.19 4.86 22.73
CA GLN A 80 -7.84 4.87 21.42
C GLN A 80 -7.07 4.11 20.32
N GLY A 81 -5.79 3.79 20.54
CA GLY A 81 -4.97 3.04 19.57
C GLY A 81 -4.58 3.83 18.31
N LEU A 82 -3.83 3.17 17.43
CA LEU A 82 -3.17 3.75 16.24
C LEU A 82 -4.11 3.97 15.03
N MET A 83 -5.29 3.34 15.02
CA MET A 83 -6.14 3.27 13.83
C MET A 83 -7.59 3.45 14.26
N ASN A 84 -8.16 4.61 13.94
CA ASN A 84 -9.57 4.87 14.20
C ASN A 84 -10.43 4.16 13.13
N LEU A 85 -10.91 2.97 13.47
CA LEU A 85 -11.71 2.11 12.59
C LEU A 85 -13.14 2.64 12.36
N ASP A 86 -13.56 3.69 13.06
CA ASP A 86 -14.89 4.31 12.89
C ASP A 86 -15.08 4.97 11.50
N PHE A 87 -13.98 5.21 10.77
CA PHE A 87 -14.00 5.77 9.42
C PHE A 87 -14.25 4.74 8.30
N LEU A 88 -14.43 3.45 8.63
CA LEU A 88 -14.68 2.38 7.66
C LEU A 88 -16.17 2.00 7.51
N LYS A 89 -17.10 2.87 7.93
CA LYS A 89 -18.54 2.69 7.65
C LYS A 89 -18.93 3.07 6.22
#